data_AF-A0A0G9LEI0-F1
#
_entry.id   AF-A0A0G9LEI0-F1
#
_cell.length_a   1.000
_cell.length_b   1.000
_cell.length_c   1.000
_cell.angle_alpha   90.00
_cell.angle_beta   90.00
_cell.angle_gamma   90.00
#
_symmetry.space_group_name_H-M   'P 1'
#
loop_
_entity.id
_entity.type
_entity.pdbx_description
1 polymer ?
#
loop_
_entity_poly.entity_id
_entity_poly.type
_entity_poly.pdbx_seq_one_letter_code
_entity_poly.pdbx_strand_id
1 'polypeptide(L)'
;MSIVVVGGHDRMSREYLDVCKKYNCKAKIFTQMKAGLNDKIGNPDVIILFTNVVSHKMVRKAKKEADRKNIKIINNHNSTVHSLEEIIRNII
;
A
#
# COMPACT_ATOMS: atom_id res chain seq x y z
N MET A 1 -11.56 4.66 -6.57
CA MET A 1 -10.79 3.54 -6.01
C MET A 1 -10.04 3.97 -4.76
N SER A 2 -9.77 3.04 -3.85
CA SER A 2 -9.09 3.21 -2.59
C SER A 2 -7.93 2.22 -2.46
N ILE A 3 -6.74 2.75 -2.16
CA ILE A 3 -5.49 1.99 -2.16
C ILE A 3 -4.83 2.12 -0.79
N VAL A 4 -4.29 1.02 -0.27
CA VAL A 4 -3.37 1.06 0.86
C VAL A 4 -2.00 0.60 0.39
N VAL A 5 -0.98 1.43 0.56
CA VAL A 5 0.42 1.07 0.31
C VAL A 5 1.08 0.74 1.63
N VAL A 6 1.75 -0.41 1.71
CA VAL A 6 2.48 -0.87 2.90
C VAL A 6 3.93 -1.16 2.51
N GLY A 7 4.85 -0.52 3.21
CA GLY A 7 6.27 -0.49 2.88
C GLY A 7 6.67 0.78 2.11
N GLY A 8 7.87 0.76 1.55
CA GLY A 8 8.50 1.92 0.90
C GLY A 8 9.21 2.84 1.89
N HIS A 9 9.77 3.93 1.39
CA HIS A 9 10.58 4.85 2.18
C HIS A 9 9.76 6.03 2.70
N ASP A 10 9.96 6.41 3.96
CA ASP A 10 9.26 7.53 4.61
C ASP A 10 9.34 8.83 3.81
N ARG A 11 10.52 9.12 3.25
CA ARG A 11 10.77 10.32 2.42
C ARG A 11 9.89 10.40 1.19
N MET A 12 9.46 9.25 0.65
CA MET A 12 8.63 9.14 -0.55
C MET A 12 7.14 9.01 -0.23
N SER A 13 6.75 9.00 1.05
CA SER A 13 5.35 8.79 1.45
C SER A 13 4.39 9.83 0.85
N ARG A 14 4.84 11.08 0.75
CA ARG A 14 4.09 12.16 0.12
C ARG A 14 3.97 11.96 -1.39
N GLU A 15 5.06 11.58 -2.04
CA GLU A 15 5.08 11.31 -3.49
C GLU A 15 4.18 10.12 -3.86
N TYR A 16 4.18 9.04 -3.06
CA TYR A 16 3.26 7.92 -3.25
C TYR A 16 1.79 8.37 -3.17
N LEU A 17 1.48 9.22 -2.19
CA LEU A 17 0.13 9.76 -2.02
C LEU A 17 -0.25 10.66 -3.21
N ASP A 18 0.66 11.50 -3.68
CA ASP A 18 0.43 12.43 -4.78
C ASP A 18 0.24 11.68 -6.11
N VAL A 19 0.99 10.60 -6.36
CA VAL A 19 0.74 9.73 -7.51
C VAL A 19 -0.64 9.07 -7.41
N CYS A 20 -1.04 8.52 -6.26
CA CYS A 20 -2.40 7.98 -6.12
C CYS A 20 -3.48 9.05 -6.42
N LYS A 21 -3.30 10.29 -5.94
CA LYS A 21 -4.24 11.39 -6.19
C LYS A 21 -4.31 11.80 -7.67
N LYS A 22 -3.19 11.78 -8.39
CA LYS A 22 -3.14 12.05 -9.85
C LYS A 22 -4.11 11.15 -10.62
N TYR A 23 -4.34 9.95 -10.12
CA TYR A 23 -5.26 8.96 -10.68
C TYR A 23 -6.60 8.86 -9.93
N ASN A 24 -6.99 9.91 -9.20
CA ASN A 24 -8.23 10.00 -8.45
C ASN A 24 -8.45 8.85 -7.43
N CYS A 25 -7.36 8.28 -6.90
CA CYS A 25 -7.38 7.22 -5.91
C CYS A 25 -7.24 7.79 -4.49
N LYS A 26 -8.13 7.37 -3.58
CA LYS A 26 -7.97 7.66 -2.14
C LYS A 26 -6.91 6.72 -1.57
N ALA A 27 -5.81 7.25 -1.04
CA ALA A 27 -4.73 6.39 -0.57
C ALA A 27 -4.37 6.58 0.91
N LYS A 28 -3.95 5.49 1.56
CA LYS A 28 -3.23 5.51 2.84
C LYS A 28 -1.86 4.87 2.65
N ILE A 29 -0.83 5.50 3.19
CA ILE A 29 0.55 5.05 3.04
C ILE A 29 1.10 4.67 4.43
N PHE A 30 1.59 3.44 4.56
CA PHE A 30 2.21 2.93 5.77
C PHE A 30 3.63 2.45 5.47
N THR A 31 4.60 3.35 5.57
CA THR A 31 6.04 3.03 5.42
C THR A 31 6.63 2.45 6.72
N GLN A 32 6.03 2.76 7.86
CA GLN A 32 6.41 2.26 9.18
C GLN A 32 5.27 1.54 9.89
N MET A 33 5.61 0.70 10.86
CA MET A 33 4.63 0.06 11.72
C MET A 33 3.86 1.12 12.53
N LYS A 34 2.54 1.05 12.52
CA LYS A 34 1.67 1.86 13.37
C LYS A 34 0.93 0.98 14.38
N ALA A 35 0.72 1.50 15.59
CA ALA A 35 -0.23 0.89 16.52
C ALA A 35 -1.60 0.79 15.85
N GLY A 36 -2.24 -0.38 15.97
CA GLY A 36 -3.51 -0.68 15.31
C GLY A 36 -3.45 -0.69 13.78
N LEU A 37 -2.32 -1.07 13.15
CA LEU A 37 -2.21 -1.11 11.68
C LEU A 37 -3.40 -1.81 11.01
N ASN A 38 -3.87 -2.93 11.58
CA ASN A 38 -4.99 -3.71 11.08
C ASN A 38 -6.28 -2.87 10.92
N ASP A 39 -6.61 -2.09 11.95
CA ASP A 39 -7.78 -1.24 11.96
C ASP A 39 -7.60 -0.06 11.00
N LYS A 40 -6.38 0.49 10.94
CA LYS A 40 -6.03 1.62 10.08
C LYS A 40 -6.02 1.28 8.59
N ILE A 41 -5.76 0.02 8.22
CA ILE A 41 -5.90 -0.45 6.83
C ILE A 41 -7.33 -0.17 6.34
N GLY A 42 -8.35 -0.48 7.16
CA GLY A 42 -9.76 -0.31 6.76
C GLY A 42 -10.17 -1.35 5.72
N ASN A 43 -11.00 -0.96 4.75
CA ASN A 43 -11.51 -1.84 3.68
C ASN A 43 -11.21 -1.25 2.29
N PRO A 44 -9.94 -1.14 1.87
CA PRO A 44 -9.59 -0.65 0.55
C PRO A 44 -9.91 -1.66 -0.56
N ASP A 45 -9.90 -1.18 -1.81
CA ASP A 45 -10.04 -2.05 -3.00
C ASP A 45 -8.77 -2.89 -3.22
N VAL A 46 -7.59 -2.30 -2.97
CA VAL A 46 -6.28 -2.93 -3.15
C VAL A 46 -5.32 -2.58 -2.02
N ILE A 47 -4.51 -3.57 -1.61
CA ILE A 47 -3.30 -3.36 -0.81
C ILE A 47 -2.07 -3.63 -1.69
N ILE A 48 -1.18 -2.64 -1.80
CA ILE A 48 0.12 -2.77 -2.47
C ILE A 48 1.20 -2.97 -1.41
N LEU A 49 1.95 -4.07 -1.50
CA LEU A 49 3.05 -4.40 -0.60
C LEU A 49 4.39 -4.18 -1.32
N PHE A 50 5.20 -3.24 -0.85
CA PHE A 50 6.58 -3.08 -1.31
C PHE A 50 7.50 -4.04 -0.56
N THR A 51 7.76 -5.21 -1.15
CA THR A 51 8.39 -6.34 -0.44
C THR A 51 9.87 -6.14 -0.16
N ASN A 52 10.58 -5.28 -0.89
CA ASN A 52 11.98 -4.93 -0.61
C ASN A 52 12.14 -4.05 0.64
N VAL A 53 11.13 -3.24 0.97
CA VAL A 53 11.19 -2.23 2.03
C VAL A 53 9.91 -2.31 2.83
N VAL A 54 9.71 -3.41 3.54
CA VAL A 54 8.60 -3.60 4.48
C VAL A 54 9.02 -4.57 5.58
N SER A 55 8.63 -4.31 6.82
CA SER A 55 8.89 -5.27 7.89
C SER A 55 8.02 -6.53 7.74
N HIS A 56 8.55 -7.70 8.08
CA HIS A 56 7.78 -8.95 8.10
C HIS A 56 6.50 -8.84 8.95
N LYS A 57 6.56 -8.08 10.05
CA LYS A 57 5.41 -7.85 10.92
C LYS A 57 4.30 -7.06 10.21
N MET A 58 4.64 -6.06 9.40
CA MET A 58 3.68 -5.31 8.59
C MET A 58 3.07 -6.18 7.49
N VAL A 59 3.88 -6.97 6.79
CA VAL A 59 3.39 -7.91 5.77
C VAL A 59 2.38 -8.90 6.36
N ARG A 60 2.73 -9.53 7.48
CA ARG A 60 1.82 -10.48 8.17
C ARG A 60 0.50 -9.84 8.54
N LYS A 61 0.52 -8.62 9.07
CA LYS A 61 -0.68 -7.87 9.44
C LYS A 61 -1.53 -7.48 8.22
N ALA A 62 -0.89 -6.97 7.17
CA ALA A 62 -1.57 -6.58 5.94
C ALA A 62 -2.22 -7.78 5.24
N LYS A 63 -1.49 -8.90 5.11
CA LYS A 63 -2.03 -10.14 4.55
C LYS A 63 -3.19 -10.69 5.37
N LYS A 64 -3.05 -10.75 6.70
CA LYS A 64 -4.14 -11.21 7.58
C LYS A 64 -5.42 -10.37 7.44
N GLU A 65 -5.30 -9.05 7.36
CA GLU A 65 -6.48 -8.19 7.15
C GLU A 65 -7.06 -8.33 5.75
N ALA A 66 -6.21 -8.49 4.74
CA ALA A 66 -6.65 -8.71 3.38
C ALA A 66 -7.45 -10.01 3.26
N ASP A 67 -6.93 -11.12 3.81
CA ASP A 67 -7.60 -12.42 3.81
C ASP A 67 -8.95 -12.34 4.54
N ARG A 68 -8.99 -11.66 5.70
CA ARG A 68 -10.21 -11.49 6.49
C ARG A 68 -11.31 -10.73 5.75
N LYS A 69 -10.94 -9.78 4.90
CA LYS A 69 -11.88 -8.88 4.21
C LYS A 69 -11.98 -9.15 2.70
N ASN A 70 -11.32 -10.20 2.22
CA ASN A 70 -11.19 -10.53 0.80
C ASN A 70 -10.67 -9.35 -0.06
N ILE A 71 -9.64 -8.65 0.43
CA ILE A 71 -9.02 -7.52 -0.27
C ILE A 71 -7.92 -8.04 -1.20
N LYS A 72 -7.87 -7.51 -2.43
CA LYS A 72 -6.82 -7.83 -3.40
C LYS A 72 -5.45 -7.32 -2.92
N ILE A 73 -4.44 -8.20 -2.95
CA ILE A 73 -3.05 -7.84 -2.66
C ILE A 73 -2.24 -7.82 -3.95
N ILE A 74 -1.41 -6.79 -4.12
CA ILE A 74 -0.37 -6.72 -5.14
C ILE A 74 0.97 -6.65 -4.44
N ASN A 75 1.82 -7.67 -4.66
CA ASN A 75 3.19 -7.65 -4.15
C ASN A 75 4.09 -7.04 -5.22
N ASN A 76 4.89 -6.05 -4.85
CA ASN A 76 5.86 -5.46 -5.74
C ASN A 76 7.21 -5.38 -5.05
N HIS A 77 8.26 -5.84 -5.71
CA HIS A 77 9.61 -5.76 -5.13
C HIS A 77 10.18 -4.36 -5.22
N ASN A 78 9.85 -3.55 -6.24
CA ASN A 78 10.37 -2.20 -6.35
C ASN A 78 9.51 -1.21 -5.52
N SER A 79 10.13 -0.24 -4.86
CA SER A 79 9.44 0.75 -4.04
C SER A 79 9.53 2.17 -4.62
N THR A 80 9.92 2.35 -5.88
CA THR A 80 9.94 3.68 -6.51
C THR A 80 8.52 4.22 -6.74
N VAL A 81 8.40 5.54 -6.81
CA VAL A 81 7.15 6.22 -7.20
C VAL A 81 6.73 5.82 -8.62
N HIS A 82 7.68 5.66 -9.53
CA HIS A 82 7.41 5.19 -10.88
C HIS A 82 6.78 3.80 -10.90
N SER A 83 7.32 2.85 -10.13
CA SER A 83 6.77 1.50 -10.05
C SER A 83 5.36 1.47 -9.43
N LEU A 84 5.10 2.35 -8.45
CA LEU A 84 3.73 2.55 -7.95
C LEU A 84 2.78 3.05 -9.05
N GLU A 85 3.22 4.05 -9.83
CA GLU A 85 2.43 4.61 -10.93
C GLU A 85 2.09 3.56 -11.98
N GLU A 86 3.05 2.70 -12.36
CA GLU A 86 2.81 1.58 -13.27
C GLU A 86 1.75 0.61 -12.74
N ILE A 87 1.84 0.22 -11.46
CA ILE A 87 0.83 -0.65 -10.83
C ILE A 87 -0.55 0.00 -10.89
N ILE A 88 -0.63 1.28 -10.53
CA ILE A 88 -1.88 2.05 -10.52
C ILE A 88 -2.49 2.09 -11.93
N ARG A 89 -1.69 2.37 -12.97
CA ARG A 89 -2.16 2.37 -14.37
C ARG A 89 -2.72 1.03 -14.82
N ASN A 90 -2.20 -0.08 -14.30
CA ASN A 90 -2.63 -1.44 -14.67
C ASN A 90 -3.90 -1.93 -13.94
N ILE A 91 -4.36 -1.21 -12.90
CA ILE A 91 -5.49 -1.64 -12.07
C ILE A 91 -6.66 -0.65 -12.05
N ILE A 92 -6.53 0.49 -12.73
CA ILE A 92 -7.61 1.46 -12.94
C ILE A 92 -8.45 1.04 -14.15
#